data_AF-A0A084SSY4-F1
#
_entry.id   AF-A0A084SSY4-F1
#
_cell.length_a   1.000
_cell.length_b   1.000
_cell.length_c   1.000
_cell.angle_alpha   90.00
_cell.angle_beta   90.00
_cell.angle_gamma   90.00
#
_symmetry.space_group_name_H-M   'P 1'
#
loop_
_entity.id
_entity.type
_entity.pdbx_description
1 polymer ?
#
loop_
_entity_poly.entity_id
_entity_poly.type
_entity_poly.pdbx_seq_one_letter_code
_entity_poly.pdbx_strand_id
1 'polypeptide(L)'
;MHQQQRADSFITGSPAPTAEERTWGMLAHLSAPVAAVLTVSTLSFLGPLLVLAFKSKESAWVEAHAKRALNFHLVVCAVVWAFLATCFLSPVGVGVALLGALFSVVAGLRANEGSVYRYPIDVKIVK
;
A
#
# COMPACT_ATOMS: atom_id res chain seq x y z
N MET A 1 23.09 -24.69 -11.09
CA MET A 1 24.37 -25.09 -10.47
C MET A 1 25.20 -23.87 -10.01
N HIS A 2 25.51 -22.90 -10.89
CA HIS A 2 26.29 -21.71 -10.49
C HIS A 2 25.63 -20.77 -9.45
N GLN A 3 24.30 -20.65 -9.41
CA GLN A 3 23.63 -19.84 -8.37
C GLN A 3 23.54 -20.54 -7.01
N GLN A 4 23.47 -21.88 -7.00
CA GLN A 4 23.50 -22.68 -5.77
C GLN A 4 24.89 -22.61 -5.14
N GLN A 5 25.96 -22.71 -5.95
CA GLN A 5 27.35 -22.58 -5.49
C GLN A 5 27.67 -21.19 -4.93
N ARG A 6 27.01 -20.12 -5.39
CA ARG A 6 27.13 -18.77 -4.82
C ARG A 6 26.36 -18.61 -3.52
N ALA A 7 25.29 -19.38 -3.31
CA ALA A 7 24.56 -19.43 -2.04
C ALA A 7 25.33 -20.25 -0.99
N ASP A 8 25.94 -21.35 -1.42
CA ASP A 8 26.71 -22.25 -0.54
C ASP A 8 28.09 -21.67 -0.16
N SER A 9 28.69 -20.81 -1.00
CA SER A 9 29.99 -20.18 -0.69
C SER A 9 29.95 -19.24 0.53
N PHE A 10 28.76 -18.84 1.00
CA PHE A 10 28.60 -18.01 2.20
C PHE A 10 28.30 -18.81 3.48
N ILE A 11 28.00 -20.12 3.38
CA ILE A 11 27.68 -20.96 4.54
C ILE A 11 28.97 -21.52 5.20
N THR A 12 30.10 -21.55 4.48
CA THR A 12 31.36 -22.16 4.97
C THR A 12 32.52 -21.18 5.27
N GLY A 13 32.34 -19.85 5.34
CA GLY A 13 33.51 -18.99 5.69
C GLY A 13 33.44 -17.45 5.72
N SER A 14 32.31 -16.77 5.95
CA SER A 14 32.35 -15.35 6.34
C SER A 14 31.18 -14.91 7.24
N PRO A 15 31.39 -13.89 8.10
CA PRO A 15 30.70 -13.68 9.38
C PRO A 15 29.29 -13.12 9.19
N ALA A 16 28.52 -13.02 10.27
CA ALA A 16 27.23 -12.30 10.31
C ALA A 16 27.24 -11.03 9.42
N PRO A 17 26.10 -10.68 8.77
CA PRO A 17 26.05 -9.61 7.78
C PRO A 17 26.66 -8.32 8.34
N THR A 18 27.41 -7.61 7.50
CA THR A 18 28.06 -6.36 7.86
C THR A 18 27.03 -5.31 8.27
N ALA A 19 27.46 -4.27 8.99
CA ALA A 19 26.57 -3.18 9.38
C ALA A 19 25.91 -2.49 8.15
N GLU A 20 26.66 -2.36 7.05
CA GLU A 20 26.12 -1.82 5.79
C GLU A 20 25.04 -2.73 5.20
N GLU A 21 25.28 -4.04 5.11
CA GLU A 21 24.28 -4.98 4.59
C GLU A 21 23.00 -5.01 5.44
N ARG A 22 23.12 -4.90 6.76
CA ARG A 22 21.96 -4.77 7.67
C ARG A 22 21.21 -3.47 7.40
N THR A 23 21.93 -2.37 7.17
CA THR A 23 21.34 -1.06 6.88
C THR A 23 20.57 -1.09 5.57
N TRP A 24 21.16 -1.60 4.48
CA TRP A 24 20.46 -1.73 3.21
C TRP A 24 19.31 -2.72 3.24
N GLY A 25 19.47 -3.83 3.95
CA GLY A 25 18.39 -4.76 4.23
C GLY A 25 17.22 -4.08 4.93
N MET A 26 17.49 -3.28 5.97
CA MET A 26 16.47 -2.49 6.67
C MET A 26 15.83 -1.44 5.76
N LEU A 27 16.62 -0.70 4.98
CA LEU A 27 16.12 0.32 4.06
C LEU A 27 15.19 -0.27 2.99
N ALA A 28 15.48 -1.47 2.50
CA ALA A 28 14.59 -2.16 1.57
C ALA A 28 13.18 -2.36 2.14
N HIS A 29 13.04 -2.61 3.44
CA HIS A 29 11.74 -2.79 4.08
C HIS A 29 11.11 -1.46 4.54
N LEU A 30 11.88 -0.56 5.16
CA LEU A 30 11.33 0.65 5.79
C LEU A 30 11.02 1.78 4.80
N SER A 31 11.66 1.80 3.63
CA SER A 31 11.37 2.79 2.58
C SER A 31 9.92 2.68 2.05
N ALA A 32 9.37 1.47 2.05
CA ALA A 32 8.09 1.19 1.44
C ALA A 32 6.87 1.68 2.23
N PRO A 33 6.76 1.50 3.56
CA PRO A 33 5.69 2.10 4.36
C PRO A 33 5.62 3.62 4.26
N VAL A 34 6.77 4.31 4.21
CA VAL A 34 6.82 5.77 4.06
C VAL A 34 6.20 6.18 2.74
N ALA A 35 6.62 5.56 1.63
CA ALA A 35 6.03 5.81 0.32
C ALA A 35 4.55 5.38 0.26
N ALA A 36 4.16 4.32 0.98
CA ALA A 36 2.78 3.85 1.03
C ALA A 36 1.82 4.88 1.64
N VAL A 37 2.22 5.53 2.75
CA VAL A 37 1.42 6.58 3.39
C VAL A 37 1.26 7.79 2.46
N LEU A 38 2.32 8.19 1.79
CA LEU A 38 2.31 9.39 0.93
C LEU A 38 1.56 9.19 -0.40
N THR A 39 1.44 7.96 -0.87
CA THR A 39 0.98 7.67 -2.25
C THR A 39 -0.17 6.66 -2.30
N VAL A 40 -0.79 6.36 -1.15
CA VAL A 40 -1.82 5.33 -1.03
C VAL A 40 -1.33 4.01 -1.62
N SER A 41 -0.14 3.59 -1.19
CA SER A 41 0.57 2.38 -1.64
C SER A 41 1.04 2.35 -3.11
N THR A 42 0.66 3.31 -3.95
CA THR A 42 0.97 3.33 -5.39
C THR A 42 2.46 3.27 -5.70
N LEU A 43 3.30 3.98 -4.94
CA LEU A 43 4.75 3.96 -5.09
C LEU A 43 5.48 3.22 -3.96
N SER A 44 4.75 2.45 -3.13
CA SER A 44 5.35 1.76 -1.98
C SER A 44 6.44 0.76 -2.36
N PHE A 45 6.35 0.14 -3.54
CA PHE A 45 7.34 -0.80 -4.04
C PHE A 45 8.65 -0.14 -4.51
N LEU A 46 8.68 1.18 -4.69
CA LEU A 46 9.81 1.89 -5.29
C LEU A 46 11.07 1.83 -4.43
N GLY A 47 10.93 1.98 -3.11
CA GLY A 47 12.06 1.88 -2.18
C GLY A 47 12.79 0.53 -2.26
N PRO A 48 12.12 -0.62 -2.07
CA PRO A 48 12.69 -1.94 -2.28
C PRO A 48 13.27 -2.14 -3.69
N LEU A 49 12.61 -1.60 -4.72
CA LEU A 49 13.07 -1.68 -6.11
C LEU A 49 14.40 -0.94 -6.30
N LEU A 50 14.57 0.24 -5.70
CA LEU A 50 15.81 1.00 -5.77
C LEU A 50 16.94 0.26 -5.02
N VAL A 51 16.67 -0.30 -3.84
CA VAL A 51 17.67 -1.12 -3.13
C VAL A 51 18.05 -2.35 -3.97
N LEU A 52 17.06 -3.01 -4.60
CA LEU A 52 17.32 -4.13 -5.48
C LEU A 52 18.16 -3.72 -6.69
N ALA A 53 17.89 -2.57 -7.32
CA ALA A 53 18.61 -2.10 -8.49
C ALA A 53 20.07 -1.74 -8.19
N PHE A 54 20.32 -1.08 -7.06
CA PHE A 54 21.65 -0.52 -6.75
C PHE A 54 22.52 -1.44 -5.88
N LYS A 55 21.94 -2.24 -4.98
CA LYS A 55 22.71 -2.98 -3.96
C LYS A 55 22.67 -4.50 -4.08
N SER A 56 21.86 -5.05 -4.98
CA SER A 56 21.77 -6.51 -5.17
C SER A 56 23.06 -7.15 -5.69
N LYS A 57 23.81 -6.46 -6.55
CA LYS A 57 25.04 -7.01 -7.14
C LYS A 57 26.18 -7.12 -6.13
N GLU A 58 26.13 -6.32 -5.08
CA GLU A 58 27.16 -6.20 -4.04
C GLU A 58 26.97 -7.24 -2.92
N SER A 59 25.73 -7.63 -2.60
CA SER A 59 25.44 -8.55 -1.50
C SER A 59 24.22 -9.43 -1.77
N ALA A 60 24.41 -10.75 -1.68
CA ALA A 60 23.33 -11.73 -1.74
C ALA A 60 22.34 -11.59 -0.57
N TRP A 61 22.81 -11.12 0.59
CA TRP A 61 21.96 -10.82 1.75
C TRP A 61 21.00 -9.66 1.44
N VAL A 62 21.52 -8.55 0.92
CA VAL A 62 20.71 -7.39 0.54
C VAL A 62 19.75 -7.74 -0.60
N GLU A 63 20.22 -8.49 -1.61
CA GLU A 63 19.38 -8.97 -2.71
C GLU A 63 18.16 -9.77 -2.20
N ALA A 64 18.38 -10.69 -1.24
CA ALA A 64 17.31 -11.51 -0.67
C ALA A 64 16.27 -10.65 0.07
N HIS A 65 16.71 -9.67 0.88
CA HIS A 65 15.80 -8.76 1.58
C HIS A 65 15.04 -7.84 0.62
N ALA A 66 15.72 -7.28 -0.37
CA ALA A 66 15.12 -6.38 -1.35
C ALA A 66 14.04 -7.08 -2.19
N LYS A 67 14.29 -8.31 -2.66
CA LYS A 67 13.28 -9.11 -3.38
C LYS A 67 12.06 -9.41 -2.53
N ARG A 68 12.24 -9.79 -1.26
CA ARG A 68 11.11 -10.08 -0.34
C ARG A 68 10.28 -8.84 -0.06
N ALA A 69 10.92 -7.71 0.24
CA ALA A 69 10.24 -6.44 0.45
C ALA A 69 9.47 -5.99 -0.81
N LEU A 70 10.11 -6.09 -1.99
CA LEU A 70 9.51 -5.72 -3.26
C LEU A 70 8.24 -6.54 -3.55
N ASN A 71 8.32 -7.87 -3.45
CA ASN A 71 7.18 -8.74 -3.68
C ASN A 71 6.02 -8.46 -2.71
N PHE A 72 6.32 -8.26 -1.42
CA PHE A 72 5.30 -7.94 -0.43
C PHE A 72 4.57 -6.63 -0.79
N HIS A 73 5.30 -5.57 -1.12
CA HIS A 73 4.69 -4.27 -1.41
C HIS A 73 3.95 -4.22 -2.76
N LEU A 74 4.34 -5.03 -3.74
CA LEU A 74 3.54 -5.22 -4.96
C LEU A 74 2.19 -5.86 -4.66
N VAL A 75 2.16 -6.89 -3.82
CA VAL A 75 0.90 -7.53 -3.38
C VAL A 75 0.05 -6.55 -2.58
N VAL A 76 0.64 -5.83 -1.63
CA VAL A 76 -0.08 -4.81 -0.84
C VAL A 76 -0.68 -3.74 -1.76
N CYS A 77 0.08 -3.21 -2.71
CA CYS A 77 -0.41 -2.25 -3.69
C CYS A 77 -1.60 -2.80 -4.48
N ALA A 78 -1.50 -4.02 -5.01
CA ALA A 78 -2.58 -4.67 -5.75
C ALA A 78 -3.84 -4.87 -4.89
N VAL A 79 -3.69 -5.32 -3.64
CA VAL A 79 -4.82 -5.55 -2.72
C VAL A 79 -5.51 -4.23 -2.36
N VAL A 80 -4.75 -3.16 -2.06
CA VAL A 80 -5.30 -1.84 -1.75
C VAL A 80 -6.10 -1.32 -2.93
N TRP A 81 -5.56 -1.40 -4.15
CA TRP A 81 -6.27 -0.93 -5.34
C TRP A 81 -7.48 -1.79 -5.71
N ALA A 82 -7.41 -3.12 -5.53
CA ALA A 82 -8.56 -3.99 -5.70
C ALA A 82 -9.68 -3.66 -4.70
N PHE A 83 -9.33 -3.38 -3.44
CA PHE A 83 -10.29 -2.94 -2.42
C PHE A 83 -10.92 -1.59 -2.79
N LEU A 84 -10.12 -0.59 -3.18
CA LEU A 84 -10.64 0.71 -3.59
C LEU A 84 -11.57 0.61 -4.81
N ALA A 85 -11.20 -0.20 -5.80
CA ALA A 85 -12.01 -0.44 -6.98
C ALA A 85 -13.35 -1.11 -6.64
N THR A 86 -13.34 -2.10 -5.74
CA THR A 86 -14.57 -2.81 -5.36
C THR A 86 -15.46 -2.01 -4.41
N CYS A 87 -14.90 -1.21 -3.50
CA CYS A 87 -15.70 -0.40 -2.57
C CYS A 87 -16.23 0.89 -3.20
N PHE A 88 -15.41 1.62 -3.94
CA PHE A 88 -15.75 2.97 -4.42
C PHE A 88 -16.10 3.03 -5.91
N LEU A 89 -15.56 2.13 -6.72
CA LEU A 89 -15.80 2.12 -8.17
C LEU A 89 -16.77 1.01 -8.61
N SER A 90 -17.31 0.22 -7.68
CA SER A 90 -18.35 -0.77 -8.00
C SER A 90 -19.69 -0.08 -8.31
N PRO A 91 -20.57 -0.73 -9.12
CA PRO A 91 -21.92 -0.22 -9.36
C PRO A 91 -22.70 0.06 -8.07
N VAL A 92 -22.47 -0.75 -7.03
CA VAL A 92 -23.07 -0.54 -5.70
C VAL A 92 -22.53 0.72 -5.05
N GLY A 93 -21.20 0.91 -5.01
CA GLY A 93 -20.57 2.10 -4.45
C GLY A 93 -21.02 3.39 -5.14
N VAL A 94 -21.04 3.37 -6.48
CA VAL A 94 -21.54 4.48 -7.30
C VAL A 94 -23.02 4.74 -7.03
N GLY A 95 -23.85 3.69 -6.94
CA GLY A 95 -25.27 3.83 -6.62
C GLY A 95 -25.52 4.46 -5.25
N VAL A 96 -24.77 4.04 -4.22
CA VAL A 96 -24.84 4.65 -2.88
C VAL A 96 -24.45 6.13 -2.92
N ALA A 97 -23.37 6.48 -3.64
CA ALA A 97 -22.95 7.88 -3.78
C ALA A 97 -24.02 8.75 -4.48
N LEU A 98 -24.63 8.24 -5.55
CA LEU A 98 -25.69 8.93 -6.28
C LEU A 98 -26.95 9.10 -5.43
N LEU A 99 -27.37 8.08 -4.67
CA LEU A 99 -28.51 8.18 -3.76
C LEU A 99 -28.24 9.18 -2.63
N GLY A 100 -27.02 9.17 -2.06
CA GLY A 100 -26.60 10.15 -1.08
C GLY A 100 -26.69 11.57 -1.63
N ALA A 101 -26.12 11.81 -2.82
CA ALA A 101 -26.20 13.10 -3.50
C ALA A 101 -27.64 13.55 -3.77
N LEU A 102 -28.50 12.63 -4.26
CA LEU A 102 -29.92 12.89 -4.46
C LEU A 102 -30.60 13.34 -3.17
N PHE A 103 -30.43 12.59 -2.07
CA PHE A 103 -31.04 12.95 -0.80
C PHE A 103 -30.50 14.27 -0.25
N SER A 104 -29.21 14.57 -0.43
CA SER A 104 -28.64 15.88 -0.05
C SER A 104 -29.25 17.03 -0.85
N VAL A 105 -29.48 16.86 -2.15
CA VAL A 105 -30.16 17.87 -2.98
C VAL A 105 -31.60 18.08 -2.50
N VAL A 106 -32.37 17.00 -2.28
CA VAL A 106 -33.75 17.10 -1.79
C VAL A 106 -33.78 17.76 -0.41
N ALA A 107 -32.90 17.36 0.50
CA ALA A 107 -32.81 17.96 1.82
C ALA A 107 -32.50 19.47 1.76
N GLY A 108 -31.57 19.86 0.88
CA GLY A 108 -31.23 21.27 0.64
C GLY A 108 -32.41 22.08 0.10
N LEU A 109 -33.14 21.55 -0.88
CA LEU A 109 -34.34 22.19 -1.42
C LEU A 109 -35.41 22.37 -0.32
N ARG A 110 -35.67 21.34 0.47
CA ARG A 110 -36.62 21.38 1.59
C ARG A 110 -36.21 22.38 2.67
N ALA A 111 -34.92 22.46 2.98
CA ALA A 111 -34.38 23.44 3.91
C ALA A 111 -34.57 24.87 3.37
N ASN A 112 -34.40 25.10 2.07
CA ASN A 112 -34.67 26.39 1.42
C ASN A 112 -36.16 26.79 1.49
N GLU A 113 -37.07 25.80 1.47
CA GLU A 113 -38.51 26.02 1.72
C GLU A 113 -38.86 26.22 3.20
N GLY A 114 -37.87 26.21 4.11
CA GLY A 114 -38.08 26.34 5.55
C GLY A 114 -38.54 25.06 6.24
N SER A 115 -38.43 23.91 5.57
CA SER A 115 -38.84 22.61 6.11
C SER A 115 -37.63 21.73 6.46
N VAL A 116 -37.72 20.97 7.55
CA VAL A 116 -36.66 20.03 7.95
C VAL A 116 -36.89 18.68 7.28
N TYR A 117 -35.99 18.31 6.37
CA TYR A 117 -36.02 17.00 5.72
C TYR A 117 -35.39 15.94 6.63
N ARG A 118 -36.10 14.83 6.86
CA ARG A 118 -35.55 13.65 7.52
C ARG A 118 -35.04 12.68 6.46
N TYR A 119 -33.75 12.35 6.53
CA TYR A 119 -33.17 11.34 5.66
C TYR A 119 -33.80 9.96 5.91
N PRO A 120 -33.90 9.10 4.87
CA PRO A 120 -34.43 7.75 5.04
C PRO A 120 -33.63 6.91 6.04
N ILE A 121 -32.33 7.17 6.14
CA ILE A 121 -31.44 6.62 7.18
C ILE A 121 -30.88 7.83 7.94
N ASP A 122 -31.38 8.03 9.15
CA ASP A 122 -31.01 9.16 10.01
C ASP A 122 -30.51 8.63 11.36
N VAL A 123 -29.18 8.47 11.48
CA VAL A 123 -28.50 8.01 12.70
C VAL A 123 -27.98 9.22 13.46
N LYS A 124 -28.49 9.45 14.66
CA LYS A 124 -28.11 10.57 15.53
C LYS A 124 -26.78 10.32 16.22
N ILE A 125 -25.68 10.63 15.54
CA ILE A 125 -24.32 10.53 16.09
C ILE A 125 -23.95 11.79 16.90
N VAL A 126 -24.43 12.96 16.46
CA VAL A 126 -24.20 14.26 17.11
C VAL A 126 -25.52 14.76 17.70
N LYS A 127 -25.45 15.50 18.81
CA LYS A 127 -26.60 16.01 19.55
C LYS A 127 -26.59 17.53 19.61
#